data_AF-A0A3G9IQW2-F1
#
_entry.id   AF-A0A3G9IQW2-F1
#
_cell.length_a   1.000
_cell.length_b   1.000
_cell.length_c   1.000
_cell.angle_alpha   90.00
_cell.angle_beta   90.00
_cell.angle_gamma   90.00
#
_symmetry.space_group_name_H-M   'P 1'
#
loop_
_entity.id
_entity.type
_entity.pdbx_description
1 polymer ?
#
loop_
_entity_poly.entity_id
_entity_poly.type
_entity_poly.pdbx_seq_one_letter_code
_entity_poly.pdbx_strand_id
1 'polypeptide(L)'
;MTVQSIVEDVVRRSGLSKAELARRSGISRSSLDEYLLGKRQPSVAQLERLGESAGFRLDLAWTPVELRKDPSWLIPNNPDMQPRPTTTAQRAQILERVVVVATELRRRERGELEFPPFKVLAAS
;
A
#
# COMPACT_ATOMS: atom_id res chain seq x y z
N MET A 1 -12.76 4.30 1.81
CA MET A 1 -13.81 3.29 1.53
C MET A 1 -13.10 1.99 1.19
N THR A 2 -13.34 0.91 1.93
CA THR A 2 -12.74 -0.42 1.66
C THR A 2 -13.71 -1.27 0.85
N VAL A 3 -13.23 -2.30 0.14
CA VAL A 3 -14.10 -3.20 -0.64
C VAL A 3 -15.14 -3.88 0.26
N GLN A 4 -14.75 -4.30 1.47
CA GLN A 4 -15.66 -4.85 2.47
C GLN A 4 -16.81 -3.87 2.79
N SER A 5 -16.50 -2.60 3.05
CA SER A 5 -17.52 -1.59 3.38
C SER A 5 -18.53 -1.36 2.25
N ILE A 6 -18.13 -1.56 0.99
CA ILE A 6 -19.03 -1.49 -0.18
C ILE A 6 -20.02 -2.66 -0.15
N VAL A 7 -19.54 -3.88 0.12
CA VAL A 7 -20.39 -5.07 0.21
C VAL A 7 -21.36 -4.97 1.39
N GLU A 8 -20.90 -4.46 2.54
CA GLU A 8 -21.75 -4.16 3.71
C GLU A 8 -22.85 -3.15 3.36
N ASP A 9 -22.50 -2.08 2.63
CA ASP A 9 -23.47 -1.06 2.22
C ASP A 9 -24.57 -1.64 1.31
N VAL A 10 -24.18 -2.47 0.33
CA VAL A 10 -25.14 -3.16 -0.55
C VAL A 10 -26.07 -4.06 0.26
N VAL A 11 -25.53 -4.89 1.16
CA VAL A 11 -26.36 -5.77 2.02
C VAL A 11 -27.34 -4.95 2.83
N ARG A 12 -26.86 -3.89 3.51
CA ARG A 12 -27.67 -3.03 4.37
C ARG A 12 -28.79 -2.32 3.62
N ARG A 13 -28.49 -1.77 2.43
CA ARG A 13 -29.45 -0.98 1.64
C ARG A 13 -30.40 -1.83 0.80
N SER A 14 -30.03 -3.06 0.48
CA SER A 14 -30.86 -3.96 -0.32
C SER A 14 -32.17 -4.36 0.39
N GLY A 15 -32.19 -4.35 1.73
CA GLY A 15 -33.28 -4.95 2.52
C GLY A 15 -33.41 -6.47 2.38
N LEU A 16 -32.49 -7.12 1.65
CA LEU A 16 -32.48 -8.56 1.43
C LEU A 16 -31.70 -9.26 2.55
N SER A 17 -32.09 -10.50 2.85
CA SER A 17 -31.22 -11.38 3.65
C SER A 17 -29.96 -11.73 2.85
N LYS A 18 -28.85 -12.02 3.55
CA LYS A 18 -27.61 -12.49 2.90
C LYS A 18 -27.84 -13.71 2.00
N ALA A 19 -28.72 -14.62 2.41
CA ALA A 19 -29.04 -15.81 1.63
C ALA A 19 -29.78 -15.45 0.33
N GLU A 20 -30.70 -14.49 0.38
CA GLU A 20 -31.44 -14.03 -0.79
C GLU A 20 -30.55 -13.25 -1.75
N LEU A 21 -29.69 -12.36 -1.23
CA LEU A 21 -28.73 -11.62 -2.05
C LEU A 21 -27.73 -12.57 -2.73
N ALA A 22 -27.19 -13.55 -2.00
CA ALA A 22 -26.32 -14.59 -2.54
C ALA A 22 -27.00 -15.36 -3.69
N ARG A 23 -28.25 -15.81 -3.46
CA ARG A 23 -29.06 -16.52 -4.46
C ARG A 23 -29.28 -15.68 -5.72
N ARG A 24 -29.67 -14.42 -5.58
CA ARG A 24 -29.95 -13.52 -6.71
C ARG A 24 -28.70 -13.12 -7.49
N SER A 25 -27.58 -12.91 -6.80
CA SER A 25 -26.30 -12.53 -7.42
C SER A 25 -25.55 -13.70 -8.07
N GLY A 26 -25.98 -14.95 -7.82
CA GLY A 26 -25.25 -16.15 -8.22
C GLY A 26 -23.92 -16.32 -7.45
N ILE A 27 -23.77 -15.64 -6.31
CA ILE A 27 -22.61 -15.76 -5.43
C ILE A 27 -22.95 -16.73 -4.29
N SER A 28 -22.02 -17.60 -3.93
CA SER A 28 -22.25 -18.50 -2.79
C SER A 28 -22.36 -17.72 -1.48
N ARG A 29 -23.22 -18.19 -0.56
CA ARG A 29 -23.35 -17.57 0.77
C ARG A 29 -22.01 -17.54 1.53
N SER A 30 -21.20 -18.59 1.38
CA SER A 30 -19.84 -18.65 1.96
C SER A 30 -18.94 -17.55 1.42
N SER A 31 -18.92 -17.33 0.10
CA SER A 31 -18.13 -16.25 -0.52
C SER A 31 -18.60 -14.87 -0.08
N LEU A 32 -19.92 -14.67 0.03
CA LEU A 32 -20.47 -13.41 0.54
C LEU A 32 -20.04 -13.15 1.98
N ASP A 33 -20.04 -14.17 2.85
CA ASP A 33 -19.55 -14.03 4.23
C ASP A 33 -18.03 -13.80 4.29
N GLU A 34 -17.24 -14.45 3.43
CA GLU A 34 -15.79 -14.15 3.30
C GLU A 34 -15.52 -12.70 2.89
N TYR A 35 -16.34 -12.14 1.99
CA TYR A 35 -16.25 -10.73 1.58
C TYR A 35 -16.58 -9.78 2.71
N LEU A 36 -17.65 -10.07 3.46
CA LEU A 36 -18.07 -9.26 4.61
C LEU A 36 -17.08 -9.36 5.79
N LEU A 37 -16.33 -10.45 5.90
CA LEU A 37 -15.27 -10.60 6.90
C LEU A 37 -13.90 -10.07 6.41
N GLY A 38 -13.81 -9.58 5.17
CA GLY A 38 -12.55 -9.13 4.57
C GLY A 38 -11.52 -10.23 4.31
N LYS A 39 -11.89 -11.51 4.46
CA LYS A 39 -11.02 -12.67 4.23
C LYS A 39 -10.70 -12.88 2.75
N ARG A 40 -11.61 -12.42 1.89
CA ARG A 40 -11.48 -12.49 0.43
C ARG A 40 -12.02 -11.21 -0.18
N GLN A 41 -11.48 -10.80 -1.31
CA GLN A 41 -12.03 -9.69 -2.09
C GLN A 41 -12.82 -10.21 -3.29
N PRO A 42 -14.02 -9.67 -3.57
CA PRO A 42 -14.73 -9.93 -4.81
C PRO A 42 -14.02 -9.28 -6.01
N SER A 43 -14.15 -9.88 -7.19
CA SER A 43 -13.82 -9.20 -8.44
C SER A 43 -14.83 -8.08 -8.75
N VAL A 44 -14.50 -7.18 -9.67
CA VAL A 44 -15.42 -6.12 -10.12
C VAL A 44 -16.73 -6.72 -10.65
N ALA A 45 -16.66 -7.77 -11.47
CA ALA A 45 -17.85 -8.46 -11.98
C ALA A 45 -18.71 -9.08 -10.86
N GLN A 46 -18.09 -9.53 -9.75
CA GLN A 46 -18.84 -10.01 -8.59
C GLN A 46 -19.51 -8.87 -7.83
N LEU A 47 -18.86 -7.71 -7.71
CA LEU A 47 -19.46 -6.50 -7.13
C LEU A 47 -20.64 -5.98 -7.95
N GLU A 48 -20.51 -5.96 -9.29
CA GLU A 48 -21.60 -5.59 -10.20
C GLU A 48 -22.83 -6.48 -9.99
N ARG A 49 -22.65 -7.82 -10.02
CA ARG A 49 -23.76 -8.75 -9.79
C ARG A 49 -24.42 -8.59 -8.41
N LEU A 50 -23.63 -8.33 -7.36
CA LEU A 50 -24.18 -8.03 -6.03
C LEU A 50 -25.00 -6.74 -6.04
N GLY A 51 -24.49 -5.67 -6.64
CA GLY A 51 -25.20 -4.41 -6.80
C GLY A 51 -26.50 -4.58 -7.57
N GLU A 52 -26.45 -5.16 -8.78
CA GLU A 52 -27.61 -5.32 -9.66
C GLU A 52 -28.71 -6.15 -9.01
N SER A 53 -28.34 -7.26 -8.35
CA SER A 53 -29.30 -8.10 -7.61
C SER A 53 -29.96 -7.40 -6.40
N ALA A 54 -29.34 -6.34 -5.91
CA ALA A 54 -29.85 -5.45 -4.88
C ALA A 54 -30.51 -4.16 -5.42
N GLY A 55 -30.60 -3.98 -6.74
CA GLY A 55 -31.17 -2.80 -7.37
C GLY A 55 -30.24 -1.59 -7.43
N PHE A 56 -28.92 -1.81 -7.35
CA PHE A 56 -27.89 -0.77 -7.47
C PHE A 56 -27.06 -0.96 -8.74
N ARG A 57 -26.50 0.13 -9.25
CA ARG A 57 -25.54 0.12 -10.36
C ARG A 57 -24.16 0.50 -9.82
N LEU A 58 -23.12 -0.23 -10.23
CA LEU A 58 -21.75 0.12 -9.87
C LEU A 58 -21.22 1.21 -10.81
N ASP A 59 -20.79 2.33 -10.23
CA ASP A 59 -20.09 3.41 -10.92
C ASP A 59 -18.63 3.45 -10.47
N LEU A 60 -17.70 3.26 -11.41
CA LEU A 60 -16.28 3.35 -11.16
C LEU A 60 -15.71 4.62 -11.79
N ALA A 61 -15.01 5.41 -10.98
CA ALA A 61 -14.33 6.61 -11.42
C ALA A 61 -12.88 6.59 -10.93
N TRP A 62 -11.96 6.94 -11.82
CA TRP A 62 -10.60 7.25 -11.43
C TRP A 62 -10.58 8.63 -10.81
N THR A 63 -10.00 8.74 -9.62
CA THR A 63 -9.74 10.05 -9.00
C THR A 63 -8.26 10.37 -9.22
N PRO A 64 -7.91 11.57 -9.69
CA PRO A 64 -6.51 11.97 -9.76
C PRO A 64 -5.92 11.91 -8.34
N VAL A 65 -4.88 11.12 -8.18
CA VAL A 65 -4.01 11.20 -7.01
C VAL A 65 -2.84 12.09 -7.40
N GLU A 66 -2.39 12.96 -6.50
CA GLU A 66 -1.13 13.67 -6.72
C GLU A 66 -0.05 12.61 -6.89
N LEU A 67 0.47 12.50 -8.11
CA LEU A 67 1.56 11.59 -8.39
C LEU A 67 2.73 12.04 -7.52
N ARG A 68 3.22 11.16 -6.65
CA ARG A 68 4.48 11.40 -5.95
C ARG A 68 5.55 11.65 -7.01
N LYS A 69 5.91 12.92 -7.20
CA LYS A 69 6.96 13.34 -8.13
C LYS A 69 8.31 12.80 -7.69
N ASP A 70 8.47 12.65 -6.38
CA ASP A 70 9.67 12.12 -5.76
C ASP A 70 9.49 10.63 -5.41
N PRO A 71 10.41 9.75 -5.81
CA PRO A 71 10.39 8.35 -5.42
C PRO A 71 10.57 8.20 -3.90
N SER A 72 10.04 7.12 -3.33
CA SER A 72 9.97 6.90 -1.88
C SER A 72 11.32 6.98 -1.16
N TRP A 73 12.42 6.63 -1.83
CA TRP A 73 13.78 6.72 -1.29
C TRP A 73 14.32 8.17 -1.19
N LEU A 74 13.62 9.15 -1.78
CA LEU A 74 13.94 10.58 -1.64
C LEU A 74 13.43 11.16 -0.31
N ILE A 75 12.44 10.53 0.30
CA ILE A 75 11.88 10.93 1.60
C ILE A 75 12.81 10.40 2.70
N PRO A 76 13.35 11.24 3.58
CA PRO A 76 14.07 10.77 4.75
C PRO A 76 13.14 9.92 5.63
N ASN A 77 13.59 8.76 6.10
CA ASN A 77 12.85 7.96 7.09
C ASN A 77 12.65 8.70 8.44
N ASN A 78 13.37 9.81 8.65
CA ASN A 78 13.27 10.66 9.83
C ASN A 78 12.71 12.05 9.44
N PRO A 79 11.56 12.49 10.00
CA PRO A 79 10.99 13.82 9.72
C PRO A 79 11.87 14.99 10.20
N ASP A 80 12.80 14.76 11.13
CA ASP A 80 13.73 15.79 11.62
C ASP A 80 14.97 15.97 10.73
N MET A 81 15.12 15.16 9.67
CA MET A 81 16.22 15.33 8.73
C MET A 81 16.01 16.62 7.94
N GLN A 82 16.96 17.56 8.07
CA GLN A 82 16.98 18.79 7.28
C GLN A 82 16.81 18.49 5.78
N PRO A 83 16.19 19.41 5.01
CA PRO A 83 15.94 19.21 3.59
C PRO A 83 17.24 18.83 2.86
N ARG A 84 17.20 17.73 2.11
CA ARG A 84 18.35 17.27 1.33
C ARG A 84 18.78 18.37 0.36
N PRO A 85 20.08 18.52 0.05
CA PRO A 85 20.56 19.47 -0.93
C PRO A 85 19.95 19.15 -2.29
N THR A 86 19.05 20.03 -2.75
CA THR A 86 18.14 19.74 -3.87
C THR A 86 18.78 20.01 -5.23
N THR A 87 19.82 20.85 -5.29
CA THR A 87 20.51 21.19 -6.55
C THR A 87 21.74 20.31 -6.81
N THR A 88 22.05 20.09 -8.08
CA THR A 88 23.27 19.39 -8.51
C THR A 88 24.53 20.06 -7.96
N ALA A 89 24.55 21.40 -7.91
CA ALA A 89 25.67 22.18 -7.38
C ALA A 89 25.90 21.93 -5.88
N GLN A 90 24.83 21.95 -5.07
CA GLN A 90 24.94 21.66 -3.63
C GLN A 90 25.38 20.21 -3.38
N ARG A 91 24.89 19.26 -4.18
CA ARG A 91 25.34 17.86 -4.10
C ARG A 91 26.83 17.72 -4.41
N ALA A 92 27.33 18.39 -5.43
CA ALA A 92 28.75 18.37 -5.79
C ALA A 92 29.64 18.88 -4.64
N GLN A 93 29.28 20.02 -4.04
CA GLN A 93 30.02 20.60 -2.91
C GLN A 93 30.07 19.67 -1.69
N ILE A 94 29.01 18.92 -1.43
CA ILE A 94 28.99 17.94 -0.32
C ILE A 94 29.90 16.76 -0.62
N LEU A 95 29.87 16.25 -1.85
CA LEU A 95 30.76 15.16 -2.25
C LEU A 95 32.23 15.58 -2.17
N GLU A 96 32.56 16.79 -2.61
CA GLU A 96 33.90 17.36 -2.46
C GLU A 96 34.33 17.37 -0.98
N ARG A 97 33.48 17.88 -0.08
CA ARG A 97 33.77 17.89 1.36
C ARG A 97 33.94 16.49 1.93
N VAL A 98 33.08 15.54 1.55
CA VAL A 98 33.18 14.15 2.01
C VAL A 98 34.45 13.49 1.52
N VAL A 99 34.85 13.71 0.27
CA VAL A 99 36.09 13.15 -0.29
C VAL A 99 37.30 13.71 0.46
N VAL A 100 37.37 15.02 0.67
CA VAL A 100 38.44 15.66 1.45
C VAL A 100 38.53 15.06 2.85
N VAL A 101 37.40 14.90 3.55
CA VAL A 101 37.42 14.27 4.87
C VAL A 101 37.84 12.80 4.79
N ALA A 102 37.34 12.04 3.82
CA ALA A 102 37.61 10.62 3.67
C ALA A 102 39.08 10.32 3.34
N THR A 103 39.76 11.22 2.62
CA THR A 103 41.20 11.05 2.33
C THR A 103 42.07 11.28 3.56
N GLU A 104 41.64 12.15 4.48
CA GLU A 104 42.36 12.44 5.73
C GLU A 104 42.07 11.42 6.84
N LEU A 105 40.95 10.70 6.77
CA LEU A 105 40.59 9.68 7.74
C LEU A 105 41.50 8.44 7.60
N ARG A 106 42.13 8.03 8.72
CA ARG A 106 42.82 6.73 8.77
C ARG A 106 41.83 5.62 8.46
N ARG A 107 42.15 4.79 7.47
CA ARG A 107 41.39 3.57 7.21
C ARG A 107 41.47 2.67 8.44
N ARG A 108 40.33 2.43 9.09
CA ARG A 108 40.20 1.25 9.95
C ARG A 108 40.24 0.01 9.05
N GLU A 109 41.03 -0.98 9.40
CA GLU A 109 40.88 -2.31 8.83
C GLU A 109 39.46 -2.77 9.13
N ARG A 110 38.66 -2.96 8.06
CA ARG A 110 37.36 -3.60 8.19
C ARG A 110 37.67 -5.06 8.52
N GLY A 111 37.38 -5.48 9.74
CA GLY A 111 37.29 -6.89 10.09
C GLY A 111 36.26 -7.59 9.21
N GLU A 112 36.26 -8.92 9.22
CA GLU A 112 35.26 -9.71 8.51
C GLU A 112 33.85 -9.22 8.90
N LEU A 113 33.05 -8.86 7.90
CA LEU A 113 31.68 -8.40 8.13
C LEU A 113 30.85 -9.59 8.58
N GLU A 114 30.69 -9.74 9.90
CA GLU A 114 29.74 -10.70 10.46
C GLU A 114 28.31 -10.17 10.26
N PHE A 115 27.69 -10.59 9.17
CA PHE A 115 26.27 -10.37 8.98
C PHE A 115 25.50 -11.38 9.84
N PRO A 116 24.55 -10.94 10.67
CA PRO A 116 23.66 -11.88 11.33
C PRO A 116 22.92 -12.69 10.25
N PRO A 117 22.67 -13.99 10.47
CA PRO A 117 21.94 -14.79 9.50
C PRO A 117 20.56 -14.16 9.23
N PHE A 118 20.16 -14.10 7.96
CA PHE A 118 18.92 -13.43 7.51
C PHE A 118 17.65 -13.87 8.27
N LYS A 119 17.66 -15.05 8.90
CA LYS A 119 16.59 -15.53 9.77
C LYS A 119 16.31 -14.61 10.97
N VAL A 120 17.29 -13.83 11.43
CA VAL A 120 17.16 -12.92 12.59
C VAL A 120 16.42 -11.63 12.21
N LEU A 121 16.44 -11.23 10.93
CA LEU A 121 15.83 -9.99 10.45
C LEU A 121 14.33 -10.11 10.13
N ALA A 122 13.77 -11.31 10.14
CA ALA A 122 12.36 -11.57 9.82
C ALA A 122 11.43 -11.51 11.05
N ALA A 123 11.96 -11.18 12.24
CA ALA A 123 11.24 -11.23 13.52
C ALA A 123 11.02 -9.86 14.17
N SER A 124 11.05 -8.76 13.40
CA SER A 124 10.81 -7.39 13.91
C SER A 124 9.77 -6.65 13.09
#